data_AF-A0A2V9KQC0-F1
#
_entry.id   AF-A0A2V9KQC0-F1
#
_cell.length_a   1.000
_cell.length_b   1.000
_cell.length_c   1.000
_cell.angle_alpha   90.00
_cell.angle_beta   90.00
_cell.angle_gamma   90.00
#
_symmetry.space_group_name_H-M   'P 1'
#
loop_
_entity.id
_entity.type
_entity.pdbx_description
1 polymer ?
#
loop_
_entity_poly.entity_id
_entity_poly.type
_entity_poly.pdbx_seq_one_letter_code
_entity_poly.pdbx_strand_id
1 'polypeptide(L)'
;MVIHRAKTSPYELAIVANEFQIPFHDEKALLLFKLFLRRERPDWLILNGDFQDFWKISSYDLTPRGGNDFKREIELGRSILRSFRRALPHARITWIEGNHEFRLRKYLIQNARELYGLPGASVPEIFDLKRLKIEYAACHEVAT
;
A
#
# COMPACT_ATOMS: atom_id res chain seq x y z
N MET A 1 -23.75 -13.87 6.26
CA MET A 1 -24.18 -12.78 5.36
C MET A 1 -24.07 -11.47 6.13
N VAL A 2 -23.10 -10.61 5.81
CA VAL A 2 -22.95 -9.31 6.51
C VAL A 2 -23.89 -8.32 5.83
N ILE A 3 -24.91 -7.87 6.56
CA ILE A 3 -25.86 -6.86 6.06
C ILE A 3 -25.12 -5.52 6.04
N HIS A 4 -24.88 -4.98 4.85
CA HIS A 4 -24.41 -3.62 4.66
C HIS A 4 -25.63 -2.69 4.75
N ARG A 5 -25.85 -2.10 5.94
CA ARG A 5 -26.80 -0.98 6.06
C ARG A 5 -26.22 0.24 5.37
N ALA A 6 -27.01 0.90 4.53
CA ALA A 6 -26.67 2.20 3.99
C ALA A 6 -26.55 3.21 5.15
N LYS A 7 -25.45 3.97 5.18
CA LYS A 7 -25.30 5.09 6.11
C LYS A 7 -26.24 6.21 5.69
N THR A 8 -26.96 6.77 6.65
CA THR A 8 -27.90 7.89 6.46
C THR A 8 -27.28 9.25 6.85
N SER A 9 -25.98 9.25 7.18
CA SER A 9 -25.24 10.46 7.57
C SER A 9 -24.99 11.35 6.36
N PRO A 10 -25.14 12.68 6.48
CA PRO A 10 -24.69 13.61 5.43
C PRO A 10 -23.17 13.76 5.38
N TYR A 11 -22.44 13.21 6.35
CA TYR A 11 -20.99 13.27 6.45
C TYR A 11 -20.33 11.95 6.04
N GLU A 12 -19.18 12.06 5.37
CA GLU A 12 -18.29 10.94 5.09
C GLU A 12 -17.28 10.73 6.23
N LEU A 13 -17.09 9.48 6.64
CA LEU A 13 -16.04 9.10 7.58
C LEU A 13 -14.79 8.68 6.83
N ALA A 14 -13.72 9.46 6.96
CA ALA A 14 -12.39 9.10 6.48
C ALA A 14 -11.50 8.60 7.62
N ILE A 15 -10.71 7.56 7.34
CA ILE A 15 -9.64 7.09 8.21
C ILE A 15 -8.32 7.24 7.48
N VAL A 16 -7.35 7.88 8.12
CA VAL A 16 -5.99 8.06 7.60
C VAL A 16 -5.03 7.23 8.44
N ALA A 17 -4.18 6.47 7.79
CA ALA A 17 -3.11 5.69 8.42
C ALA A 17 -1.86 5.73 7.54
N ASN A 18 -0.68 5.78 8.16
CA ASN A 18 0.61 5.93 7.50
C ASN A 18 1.64 4.96 8.13
N GLU A 19 2.81 4.85 7.50
CA GLU A 19 4.00 4.23 8.11
C GLU A 19 3.78 2.76 8.51
N PHE A 20 3.19 1.98 7.60
CA PHE A 20 3.08 0.54 7.80
C PHE A 20 4.45 -0.14 7.62
N GLN A 21 5.29 0.40 6.73
CA GLN A 21 6.64 -0.10 6.42
C GLN A 21 6.68 -1.62 6.23
N ILE A 22 5.75 -2.17 5.44
CA ILE A 22 5.70 -3.62 5.18
C ILE A 22 7.04 -4.07 4.56
N PRO A 23 7.71 -5.11 5.11
CA PRO A 23 7.18 -6.15 6.00
C PRO A 23 7.36 -5.92 7.52
N PHE A 24 7.86 -4.78 7.98
CA PHE A 24 8.26 -4.54 9.37
C PHE A 24 7.17 -4.03 10.33
N HIS A 25 5.95 -3.85 9.85
CA HIS A 25 4.80 -3.55 10.71
C HIS A 25 4.70 -4.42 11.96
N ASP A 26 4.14 -3.84 13.03
CA ASP A 26 3.68 -4.61 14.18
C ASP A 26 2.41 -5.41 13.80
N GLU A 27 2.48 -6.74 13.90
CA GLU A 27 1.38 -7.64 13.51
C GLU A 27 0.12 -7.43 14.35
N LYS A 28 0.27 -7.10 15.65
CA LYS A 28 -0.87 -6.86 16.55
C LYS A 28 -1.53 -5.52 16.23
N ALA A 29 -0.75 -4.48 15.97
CA ALA A 29 -1.25 -3.18 15.55
C ALA A 29 -2.04 -3.30 14.24
N LEU A 30 -1.50 -4.01 13.24
CA LEU A 30 -2.20 -4.25 11.98
C LEU A 30 -3.49 -5.06 12.17
N LEU A 31 -3.48 -6.08 13.04
CA LEU A 31 -4.68 -6.85 13.37
C LEU A 31 -5.76 -5.96 13.99
N LEU A 32 -5.41 -5.18 15.01
CA LEU A 32 -6.33 -4.27 15.69
C LEU A 32 -6.88 -3.20 14.73
N PHE A 33 -6.02 -2.65 13.87
CA PHE A 33 -6.44 -1.70 12.85
C PHE A 33 -7.44 -2.32 11.87
N LYS A 34 -7.23 -3.56 11.41
CA LYS A 34 -8.19 -4.27 10.55
C LYS A 34 -9.53 -4.52 11.25
N LEU A 35 -9.51 -4.84 12.55
CA LEU A 35 -10.74 -4.99 13.34
C LEU A 35 -11.48 -3.67 13.48
N PHE A 36 -10.76 -2.58 13.73
CA PHE A 36 -11.30 -1.22 13.77
C PHE A 36 -11.97 -0.86 12.44
N LEU A 37 -11.29 -1.04 11.30
CA LEU A 37 -11.87 -0.77 9.97
C LEU A 37 -13.16 -1.55 9.72
N ARG A 38 -13.22 -2.83 10.13
CA ARG A 38 -14.42 -3.67 9.98
C ARG A 38 -15.60 -3.19 10.84
N ARG A 39 -15.31 -2.62 12.01
CA ARG A 39 -16.30 -2.09 12.95
C ARG A 39 -16.81 -0.74 12.46
N GLU A 40 -15.92 0.20 12.19
CA GLU A 40 -16.28 1.59 11.83
C GLU A 40 -16.81 1.71 10.41
N ARG A 41 -16.35 0.84 9.49
CA ARG A 41 -16.73 0.85 8.07
C ARG A 41 -16.62 2.28 7.48
N PRO A 42 -15.42 2.88 7.45
CA PRO A 42 -15.24 4.21 6.86
C PRO A 42 -15.69 4.24 5.40
N ASP A 43 -16.04 5.43 4.94
CA ASP A 43 -16.37 5.69 3.54
C ASP A 43 -15.08 5.85 2.71
N TRP A 44 -14.00 6.27 3.37
CA TRP A 44 -12.68 6.41 2.77
C TRP A 44 -11.56 5.94 3.70
N LEU A 45 -10.69 5.05 3.21
CA LEU A 45 -9.40 4.73 3.82
C LEU A 45 -8.27 5.39 3.02
N ILE A 46 -7.42 6.15 3.70
CA ILE A 46 -6.25 6.80 3.14
C ILE A 46 -5.01 6.16 3.75
N LEU A 47 -4.21 5.48 2.91
CA LEU A 47 -2.88 4.99 3.22
C LEU A 47 -1.89 6.11 2.86
N ASN A 48 -1.53 6.91 3.85
CA ASN A 48 -0.80 8.16 3.67
C ASN A 48 0.72 7.96 3.75
N GLY A 49 1.28 7.34 2.72
CA GLY A 49 2.73 7.15 2.59
C GLY A 49 3.30 5.97 3.39
N ASP A 50 4.44 5.49 2.88
CA ASP A 50 5.31 4.49 3.51
C ASP A 50 4.54 3.25 3.96
N PHE A 51 3.68 2.78 3.06
CA PHE A 51 2.98 1.53 3.24
C PHE A 51 3.94 0.36 3.01
N GLN A 52 4.72 0.42 1.94
CA GLN A 52 5.73 -0.59 1.59
C GLN A 52 7.13 -0.02 1.85
N ASP A 53 7.99 -0.77 2.54
CA ASP A 53 9.33 -0.24 2.87
C ASP A 53 10.25 -0.19 1.64
N PHE A 54 10.19 -1.22 0.79
CA PHE A 54 11.16 -1.45 -0.28
C PHE A 54 12.59 -1.58 0.26
N TRP A 55 12.74 -2.32 1.35
CA TRP A 55 13.99 -2.40 2.12
C TRP A 55 15.15 -2.95 1.29
N LYS A 56 14.91 -3.98 0.48
CA LYS A 56 15.96 -4.62 -0.34
C LYS A 56 16.56 -3.73 -1.43
N ILE A 57 15.84 -2.70 -1.83
CA ILE A 57 16.28 -1.74 -2.85
C ILE A 57 16.55 -0.36 -2.24
N SER A 58 16.66 -0.31 -0.91
CA SER A 58 17.08 0.88 -0.18
C SER A 58 18.54 1.21 -0.48
N SER A 59 18.88 2.50 -0.49
CA SER A 59 20.25 2.98 -0.66
C SER A 59 21.07 2.96 0.64
N TYR A 60 20.46 2.58 1.78
CA TYR A 60 21.15 2.46 3.06
C TYR A 60 21.84 1.09 3.19
N ASP A 61 22.92 1.04 3.99
CA ASP A 61 23.61 -0.20 4.29
C ASP A 61 22.66 -1.23 4.92
N LEU A 62 22.49 -2.37 4.25
CA LEU A 62 21.60 -3.42 4.69
C LEU A 62 22.33 -4.37 5.61
N THR A 63 21.84 -4.49 6.84
CA THR A 63 22.28 -5.60 7.70
C THR A 63 21.87 -6.93 7.04
N PRO A 64 22.76 -7.93 6.94
CA PRO A 64 22.40 -9.24 6.40
C PRO A 64 21.26 -9.85 7.21
N ARG A 65 20.07 -9.92 6.62
CA ARG A 65 18.90 -10.59 7.19
C ARG A 65 18.50 -11.73 6.27
N GLY A 66 18.64 -12.96 6.76
CA GLY A 66 18.23 -14.17 6.04
C GLY A 66 16.71 -14.21 5.83
N GLY A 67 16.26 -14.79 4.71
CA GLY A 67 14.86 -15.20 4.53
C GLY A 67 13.85 -14.14 4.03
N ASN A 68 14.28 -12.90 3.79
CA ASN A 68 13.46 -11.85 3.20
C ASN A 68 13.90 -11.60 1.76
N ASP A 69 13.37 -12.34 0.79
CA ASP A 69 13.51 -11.95 -0.62
C ASP A 69 12.53 -10.82 -0.95
N PHE A 70 12.89 -9.99 -1.93
CA PHE A 70 12.07 -8.85 -2.36
C PHE A 70 10.66 -9.28 -2.78
N LYS A 71 10.54 -10.46 -3.39
CA LYS A 71 9.26 -11.03 -3.83
C LYS A 71 8.31 -11.26 -2.65
N ARG A 72 8.79 -11.80 -1.53
CA ARG A 72 7.99 -12.05 -0.33
C ARG A 72 7.50 -10.74 0.30
N GLU A 73 8.35 -9.72 0.31
CA GLU A 73 7.99 -8.37 0.74
C GLU A 73 6.82 -7.81 -0.11
N ILE A 74 6.90 -7.93 -1.44
CA ILE A 74 5.80 -7.55 -2.36
C ILE A 74 4.52 -8.36 -2.08
N GLU A 75 4.62 -9.68 -1.96
CA GLU A 75 3.45 -10.54 -1.75
C GLU A 75 2.77 -10.28 -0.40
N LEU A 76 3.53 -9.93 0.64
CA LEU A 76 2.96 -9.54 1.92
C LEU A 76 2.15 -8.23 1.80
N GLY A 77 2.72 -7.21 1.16
CA GLY A 77 1.99 -5.95 0.90
C GLY A 77 0.72 -6.19 0.08
N ARG A 78 0.79 -7.00 -0.99
CA ARG A 78 -0.39 -7.42 -1.79
C ARG A 78 -1.44 -8.12 -0.94
N SER A 79 -1.02 -9.03 -0.05
CA SER A 79 -1.92 -9.75 0.86
C SER A 79 -2.66 -8.79 1.82
N ILE A 80 -1.94 -7.80 2.35
CA ILE A 80 -2.50 -6.81 3.26
C ILE A 80 -3.48 -5.89 2.53
N LEU A 81 -3.15 -5.38 1.34
CA LEU A 81 -4.07 -4.57 0.53
C LEU A 81 -5.34 -5.34 0.16
N ARG A 82 -5.21 -6.61 -0.24
CA ARG A 82 -6.36 -7.52 -0.44
C ARG A 82 -7.22 -7.64 0.81
N SER A 83 -6.60 -7.69 1.99
CA SER A 83 -7.33 -7.77 3.26
C SER A 83 -8.09 -6.47 3.58
N PHE A 84 -7.53 -5.29 3.28
CA PHE A 84 -8.25 -4.02 3.42
C PHE A 84 -9.43 -3.93 2.45
N ARG A 85 -9.23 -4.26 1.17
CA ARG A 85 -10.34 -4.27 0.21
C ARG A 85 -11.45 -5.26 0.59
N ARG A 86 -11.12 -6.44 1.14
CA ARG A 86 -12.13 -7.39 1.66
C ARG A 86 -12.87 -6.84 2.87
N ALA A 87 -12.19 -6.12 3.77
CA ALA A 87 -12.82 -5.51 4.94
C ALA A 87 -13.71 -4.31 4.55
N LEU A 88 -13.34 -3.61 3.47
CA LEU A 88 -13.95 -2.38 2.98
C LEU A 88 -14.38 -2.53 1.51
N PRO A 89 -15.38 -3.37 1.20
CA PRO A 89 -15.77 -3.67 -0.18
C PRO A 89 -16.31 -2.46 -0.94
N HIS A 90 -16.88 -1.47 -0.22
CA HIS A 90 -17.52 -0.30 -0.81
C HIS A 90 -16.76 1.02 -0.54
N ALA A 91 -15.81 1.04 0.40
CA ALA A 91 -15.08 2.25 0.72
C ALA A 91 -14.15 2.66 -0.42
N ARG A 92 -13.95 3.96 -0.60
CA ARG A 92 -12.82 4.48 -1.35
C ARG A 92 -11.53 4.10 -0.62
N ILE A 93 -10.49 3.72 -1.37
CA ILE A 93 -9.17 3.47 -0.80
C ILE A 93 -8.15 4.21 -1.65
N THR A 94 -7.38 5.10 -1.02
CA THR A 94 -6.31 5.86 -1.68
C THR A 94 -5.00 5.53 -1.00
N TRP A 95 -3.97 5.27 -1.80
CA TRP A 95 -2.58 5.17 -1.36
C TRP A 95 -1.83 6.39 -1.89
N ILE A 96 -1.40 7.24 -0.98
CA ILE A 96 -0.55 8.39 -1.28
C ILE A 96 0.90 7.92 -1.18
N GLU A 97 1.69 8.22 -2.20
CA GLU A 97 3.11 7.85 -2.29
C GLU A 97 3.93 8.52 -1.17
N GLY A 98 4.70 7.72 -0.45
CA GLY A 98 5.74 8.17 0.48
C GLY A 98 7.14 8.08 -0.12
N ASN A 99 8.15 8.45 0.67
CA ASN A 99 9.55 8.39 0.23
C ASN A 99 10.04 6.94 0.08
N HIS A 100 9.45 5.99 0.80
CA HIS A 100 9.78 4.57 0.62
C HIS A 100 9.31 4.07 -0.74
N GLU A 101 8.10 4.40 -1.17
CA GLU A 101 7.60 4.03 -2.50
C GLU A 101 8.44 4.63 -3.64
N PHE A 102 8.93 5.87 -3.44
CA PHE A 102 9.85 6.53 -4.37
C PHE A 102 11.18 5.77 -4.56
N ARG A 103 11.60 4.91 -3.60
CA ARG A 103 12.82 4.10 -3.72
C ARG A 103 12.77 3.16 -4.92
N LEU A 104 11.60 2.61 -5.26
CA LEU A 104 11.45 1.76 -6.45
C LEU A 104 11.81 2.53 -7.72
N ARG A 105 11.29 3.75 -7.87
CA ARG A 105 11.59 4.63 -9.01
C ARG A 105 13.09 4.91 -9.08
N LYS A 106 13.69 5.34 -7.96
CA LYS A 106 15.13 5.63 -7.87
C LYS A 106 15.97 4.41 -8.23
N TYR A 107 15.61 3.24 -7.70
CA TYR A 107 16.33 1.98 -7.95
C TYR A 107 16.29 1.61 -9.44
N LEU A 108 15.12 1.69 -10.09
CA LEU A 108 14.99 1.42 -11.53
C LEU A 108 15.84 2.39 -12.35
N ILE A 109 15.77 3.70 -12.10
CA ILE A 109 16.56 4.69 -12.84
C ILE A 109 18.07 4.45 -12.69
N GLN A 110 18.53 4.06 -11.49
CA GLN A 110 19.95 3.90 -11.21
C GLN A 110 20.54 2.57 -11.69
N ASN A 111 19.76 1.48 -11.65
CA ASN A 111 20.28 0.12 -11.84
C ASN A 111 19.69 -0.60 -13.06
N ALA A 112 18.53 -0.15 -13.57
CA ALA A 112 17.79 -0.82 -14.63
C ALA A 112 16.91 0.18 -15.39
N ARG A 113 17.50 1.28 -15.88
CA ARG A 113 16.75 2.41 -16.47
C ARG A 113 15.88 2.01 -17.65
N GLU A 114 16.29 0.98 -18.38
CA GLU A 114 15.58 0.41 -19.53
C GLU A 114 14.26 -0.25 -19.11
N LEU A 115 14.09 -0.57 -17.82
CA LEU A 115 12.84 -1.08 -17.25
C LEU A 115 11.94 0.04 -16.72
N TYR A 116 12.44 1.26 -16.56
CA TYR A 116 11.65 2.37 -16.07
C TYR A 116 10.53 2.72 -17.07
N GLY A 117 9.29 2.77 -16.59
CA GLY A 117 8.10 3.02 -17.42
C GLY A 117 7.54 1.78 -18.11
N LEU A 118 8.19 0.61 -18.01
CA LEU A 118 7.61 -0.63 -18.53
C LEU A 118 6.39 -1.08 -17.71
N PRO A 119 5.36 -1.66 -18.36
CA PRO A 119 4.24 -2.25 -17.65
C PRO A 119 4.70 -3.30 -16.63
N GLY A 120 4.15 -3.23 -15.43
CA GLY A 120 4.49 -4.12 -14.32
C GLY A 120 5.67 -3.65 -13.47
N ALA A 121 6.32 -2.53 -13.80
CA ALA A 121 7.47 -2.01 -13.06
C ALA A 121 7.13 -0.83 -12.12
N SER A 122 5.87 -0.40 -12.05
CA SER A 122 5.41 0.67 -11.15
C SER A 122 4.74 0.15 -9.88
N VAL A 123 4.69 0.95 -8.81
CA VAL A 123 3.97 0.59 -7.56
C VAL A 123 2.51 0.21 -7.84
N PRO A 124 1.72 0.98 -8.62
CA PRO A 124 0.35 0.59 -8.92
C PRO A 124 0.19 -0.79 -9.55
N GLU A 125 1.14 -1.18 -10.41
CA GLU A 125 1.08 -2.44 -11.14
C GLU A 125 1.64 -3.60 -10.31
N ILE A 126 2.79 -3.42 -9.64
CA ILE A 126 3.39 -4.43 -8.75
C ILE A 126 2.43 -4.82 -7.62
N PHE A 127 1.51 -3.93 -7.20
CA PHE A 127 0.52 -4.21 -6.16
C PHE A 127 -0.90 -4.49 -6.70
N ASP A 128 -1.08 -4.55 -8.02
CA ASP A 128 -2.36 -4.75 -8.71
C ASP A 128 -3.47 -3.79 -8.22
N LEU A 129 -3.14 -2.52 -7.99
CA LEU A 129 -4.05 -1.54 -7.39
C LEU A 129 -5.32 -1.34 -8.23
N LYS A 130 -5.22 -1.40 -9.56
CA LYS A 130 -6.37 -1.36 -10.47
C LYS A 130 -7.39 -2.47 -10.17
N ARG A 131 -6.92 -3.71 -9.96
CA ARG A 131 -7.81 -4.85 -9.62
C ARG A 131 -8.40 -4.68 -8.21
N LEU A 132 -7.63 -4.12 -7.29
CA LEU A 132 -8.08 -3.82 -5.94
C LEU A 132 -8.93 -2.55 -5.83
N LYS A 133 -9.15 -1.81 -6.93
CA LYS A 133 -9.81 -0.50 -6.95
C LYS A 133 -9.19 0.46 -5.93
N ILE A 134 -7.87 0.49 -5.85
CA ILE A 134 -7.13 1.41 -4.98
C ILE A 134 -6.59 2.52 -5.86
N GLU A 135 -6.89 3.76 -5.50
CA GLU A 135 -6.35 4.95 -6.14
C GLU A 135 -4.91 5.17 -5.67
N TYR A 136 -4.01 5.51 -6.58
CA TYR A 136 -2.64 5.86 -6.24
C TYR A 136 -2.40 7.34 -6.53
N ALA A 137 -1.98 8.09 -5.52
CA ALA A 137 -1.61 9.49 -5.66
C ALA A 137 -0.08 9.58 -5.57
N ALA A 138 0.58 9.65 -6.73
CA ALA A 138 2.02 9.88 -6.79
C ALA A 138 2.35 11.30 -6.33
N CYS A 139 3.41 11.45 -5.52
CA CYS A 139 3.88 12.78 -5.12
C CYS A 139 4.74 13.41 -6.23
N HIS A 140 5.24 12.63 -7.17
CA HIS A 140 6.12 13.09 -8.25
C HIS A 140 5.55 12.65 -9.59
N GLU A 141 5.42 13.59 -10.54
CA GLU A 141 4.91 13.30 -11.87
C GLU A 141 5.64 12.10 -12.49
N VAL A 142 4.87 11.16 -13.03
CA VAL A 142 5.42 10.05 -13.80
C VAL A 142 5.71 10.62 -15.17
N ALA A 143 6.95 10.49 -15.66
CA ALA A 143 7.27 10.82 -17.04
C ALA A 143 6.37 9.94 -17.93
N THR A 144 5.44 10.58 -18.64
CA THR A 144 4.55 9.97 -19.63
C THR A 144 5.28 9.74 -20.94
#